data_AF-A0A800BX02-F1
#
_entry.id   AF-A0A800BX02-F1
#
_cell.length_a   1.000
_cell.length_b   1.000
_cell.length_c   1.000
_cell.angle_alpha   90.00
_cell.angle_beta   90.00
_cell.angle_gamma   90.00
#
_symmetry.space_group_name_H-M   'P 1'
#
loop_
_entity.id
_entity.type
_entity.pdbx_description
1 polymer ?
#
loop_
_entity_poly.entity_id
_entity_poly.type
_entity_poly.pdbx_seq_one_letter_code
_entity_poly.pdbx_strand_id
1 'polypeptide(L)'
;IKVGLNPVIIDLMERSIITGIAMNGACIIHDAEIAMAGSTSEEVGDVLGDGAFGAAKETGEVLNLAIAEGADRKIGMGQAVGEHLLSRDFPHNDKSLLAMAAKLGIPVTVHVAIGTDIIHIHPSASGVDIGQTSHYDFRLFCSEVAALQEGAYLNVGSAVLLPEVFLKALTVVRNLGHRVDDFTTANFDFMKQYRTFTNVVNRPVATGGRGFNIIGHHELMIPLLAASLLDELSENC
;
A
#
# COMPACT_ATOMS: atom_id res chain seq x y z
N ILE A 1 3.79 1.93 8.02
CA ILE A 1 4.09 3.37 7.87
C ILE A 1 4.12 4.07 9.22
N LYS A 2 2.99 4.40 9.87
CA LYS A 2 3.01 5.22 11.12
C LYS A 2 3.88 4.63 12.25
N VAL A 3 3.91 3.31 12.40
CA VAL A 3 4.75 2.63 13.41
C VAL A 3 6.23 2.45 13.00
N GLY A 4 6.70 3.18 12.00
CA GLY A 4 8.13 3.22 11.64
C GLY A 4 8.69 1.98 10.93
N LEU A 5 7.83 1.07 10.44
CA LEU A 5 8.25 -0.19 9.81
C LEU A 5 8.76 -0.07 8.36
N ASN A 6 8.78 1.14 7.78
CA ASN A 6 9.21 1.33 6.40
C ASN A 6 10.59 0.71 6.09
N PRO A 7 11.65 0.90 6.92
CA PRO A 7 12.97 0.33 6.64
C PRO A 7 12.97 -1.21 6.55
N VAL A 8 12.13 -1.89 7.35
CA VAL A 8 11.99 -3.35 7.30
C VAL A 8 11.38 -3.80 5.97
N ILE A 9 10.35 -3.10 5.52
CA ILE A 9 9.70 -3.40 4.23
C ILE A 9 10.65 -3.08 3.07
N ILE A 10 11.42 -1.99 3.16
CA ILE A 10 12.42 -1.62 2.16
C ILE A 10 13.52 -2.69 2.05
N ASP A 11 14.05 -3.22 3.16
CA ASP A 11 15.04 -4.31 3.10
C ASP A 11 14.46 -5.57 2.42
N LEU A 12 13.20 -5.93 2.69
CA LEU A 12 12.52 -7.03 2.00
C LEU A 12 12.29 -6.75 0.50
N MET A 13 12.05 -5.50 0.12
CA MET A 13 11.94 -5.06 -1.28
C MET A 13 13.29 -5.15 -2.00
N GLU A 14 14.37 -4.66 -1.39
CA GLU A 14 15.73 -4.72 -1.95
C GLU A 14 16.19 -6.17 -2.18
N ARG A 15 15.72 -7.09 -1.33
CA ARG A 15 15.97 -8.54 -1.45
C ARG A 15 15.01 -9.26 -2.39
N SER A 16 14.12 -8.56 -3.09
CA SER A 16 13.10 -9.14 -3.98
C SER A 16 12.14 -10.12 -3.30
N ILE A 17 11.98 -10.05 -1.98
CA ILE A 17 11.01 -10.86 -1.21
C ILE A 17 9.62 -10.23 -1.32
N ILE A 18 9.55 -8.90 -1.25
CA ILE A 18 8.34 -8.13 -1.56
C ILE A 18 8.45 -7.62 -2.98
N THR A 19 7.59 -8.14 -3.86
CA THR A 19 7.59 -7.81 -5.30
C THR A 19 6.49 -6.83 -5.69
N GLY A 20 5.60 -6.44 -4.78
CA GLY A 20 4.55 -5.47 -5.03
C GLY A 20 3.89 -4.98 -3.75
N ILE A 21 3.33 -3.76 -3.79
CA ILE A 21 2.65 -3.14 -2.64
C ILE A 21 1.27 -2.62 -3.07
N ALA A 22 0.25 -2.94 -2.27
CA ALA A 22 -1.08 -2.33 -2.37
C ALA A 22 -1.39 -1.56 -1.09
N MET A 23 -1.81 -0.31 -1.23
CA MET A 23 -2.07 0.59 -0.09
C MET A 23 -3.35 1.41 -0.28
N ASN A 24 -3.82 2.03 0.81
CA ASN A 24 -4.93 2.99 0.75
C ASN A 24 -4.41 4.42 0.58
N GLY A 25 -5.30 5.39 0.36
CA GLY A 25 -4.90 6.80 0.16
C GLY A 25 -4.23 7.45 1.38
N ALA A 26 -4.55 7.04 2.61
CA ALA A 26 -3.86 7.54 3.80
C ALA A 26 -2.37 7.14 3.83
N CYS A 27 -2.00 6.01 3.23
CA CYS A 27 -0.61 5.56 3.18
C CYS A 27 0.28 6.51 2.38
N ILE A 28 -0.19 7.05 1.25
CA ILE A 28 0.63 7.96 0.42
C ILE A 28 0.90 9.29 1.11
N ILE A 29 -0.02 9.74 1.97
CA ILE A 29 0.14 10.96 2.77
C ILE A 29 1.27 10.77 3.76
N HIS A 30 1.16 9.76 4.60
CA HIS A 30 2.16 9.50 5.64
C HIS A 30 3.53 9.13 5.08
N ASP A 31 3.58 8.42 3.96
CA ASP A 31 4.85 8.07 3.31
C ASP A 31 5.52 9.30 2.67
N ALA A 32 4.75 10.20 2.07
CA ALA A 32 5.27 11.47 1.55
C ALA A 32 5.75 12.39 2.67
N GLU A 33 5.05 12.46 3.81
CA GLU A 33 5.52 13.19 5.00
C GLU A 33 6.87 12.65 5.48
N ILE A 34 7.04 11.32 5.51
CA ILE A 34 8.33 10.70 5.82
C ILE A 34 9.40 11.12 4.81
N ALA A 35 9.10 11.09 3.51
CA ALA A 35 10.05 11.52 2.48
C ALA A 35 10.51 12.98 2.65
N MET A 36 9.57 13.87 2.95
CA MET A 36 9.81 15.32 3.05
C MET A 36 10.45 15.74 4.38
N ALA A 37 9.98 15.18 5.50
CA ALA A 37 10.29 15.66 6.85
C ALA A 37 10.90 14.59 7.77
N GLY A 38 10.93 13.33 7.37
CA GLY A 38 11.53 12.22 8.14
C GLY A 38 10.63 11.66 9.24
N SER A 39 9.42 12.19 9.39
CA SER A 39 8.40 11.75 10.35
C SER A 39 6.99 11.96 9.79
N THR A 40 6.00 11.25 10.34
CA THR A 40 4.58 11.50 10.03
C THR A 40 4.04 12.62 10.92
N SER A 41 3.10 13.42 10.43
CA SER A 41 2.42 14.40 11.28
C SER A 41 1.46 13.67 12.24
N GLU A 42 1.64 13.86 13.56
CA GLU A 42 0.96 13.01 14.56
C GLU A 42 -0.40 13.53 15.08
N GLU A 43 -0.80 14.78 14.85
CA GLU A 43 -1.95 15.33 15.57
C GLU A 43 -3.08 15.75 14.62
N VAL A 44 -4.05 14.86 14.40
CA VAL A 44 -5.33 15.19 13.73
C VAL A 44 -6.34 15.73 14.77
N GLY A 45 -6.20 15.37 16.05
CA GLY A 45 -7.13 15.74 17.11
C GLY A 45 -7.13 17.24 17.43
N ASP A 46 -5.94 17.83 17.51
CA ASP A 46 -5.78 19.23 17.94
C ASP A 46 -6.04 20.26 16.83
N VAL A 47 -6.12 19.83 15.56
CA VAL A 47 -6.20 20.73 14.38
C VAL A 47 -7.62 20.87 13.82
N LEU A 48 -8.56 20.04 14.27
CA LEU A 48 -9.97 20.11 13.86
C LEU A 48 -10.68 21.40 14.33
N GLY A 49 -10.17 22.03 15.39
CA GLY A 49 -10.76 23.26 15.98
C GLY A 49 -10.45 24.54 15.20
N ASP A 50 -9.24 24.68 14.65
CA ASP A 50 -8.73 25.97 14.19
C ASP A 50 -8.48 26.07 12.67
N GLY A 51 -8.70 25.01 11.91
CA GLY A 51 -8.57 25.03 10.44
C GLY A 51 -7.16 25.38 9.92
N ALA A 52 -6.15 25.39 10.80
CA ALA A 52 -4.78 25.77 10.49
C ALA A 52 -3.97 24.58 9.94
N PHE A 53 -4.21 24.24 8.67
CA PHE A 53 -3.57 23.15 7.95
C PHE A 53 -2.22 23.54 7.32
N GLY A 54 -1.19 23.85 8.12
CA GLY A 54 0.13 24.26 7.62
C GLY A 54 0.87 23.16 6.83
N ALA A 55 1.20 22.05 7.49
CA ALA A 55 1.91 20.92 6.85
C ALA A 55 1.00 20.12 5.89
N ALA A 56 -0.28 19.99 6.22
CA ALA A 56 -1.26 19.32 5.37
C ALA A 56 -1.49 20.06 4.04
N LYS A 57 -1.30 21.38 4.00
CA LYS A 57 -1.38 22.15 2.76
C LYS A 57 -0.22 21.82 1.81
N GLU A 58 1.02 21.81 2.31
CA GLU A 58 2.20 21.46 1.49
C GLU A 58 2.13 20.02 0.99
N THR A 59 1.82 19.06 1.88
CA THR A 59 1.64 17.65 1.48
C THR A 59 0.50 17.48 0.48
N GLY A 60 -0.62 18.19 0.67
CA GLY A 60 -1.75 18.17 -0.25
C GLY A 60 -1.44 18.74 -1.63
N GLU A 61 -0.68 19.83 -1.70
CA GLU A 61 -0.21 20.42 -2.96
C GLU A 61 0.71 19.45 -3.72
N VAL A 62 1.70 18.87 -3.03
CA VAL A 62 2.65 17.90 -3.60
C VAL A 62 1.93 16.67 -4.14
N LEU A 63 1.06 16.04 -3.33
CA LEU A 63 0.39 14.80 -3.73
C LEU A 63 -0.63 15.02 -4.84
N ASN A 64 -1.45 16.07 -4.77
CA ASN A 64 -2.42 16.34 -5.84
C ASN A 64 -1.72 16.70 -7.16
N LEU A 65 -0.57 17.38 -7.12
CA LEU A 65 0.25 17.61 -8.31
C LEU A 65 0.76 16.29 -8.90
N ALA A 66 1.34 15.41 -8.07
CA ALA A 66 1.81 14.10 -8.51
C ALA A 66 0.67 13.24 -9.10
N ILE A 67 -0.52 13.29 -8.50
CA ILE A 67 -1.72 12.61 -9.01
C ILE A 67 -2.14 13.15 -10.39
N ALA A 68 -2.14 14.47 -10.56
CA ALA A 68 -2.46 15.10 -11.85
C ALA A 68 -1.44 14.75 -12.94
N GLU A 69 -0.14 14.77 -12.61
CA GLU A 69 0.94 14.32 -13.51
C GLU A 69 0.77 12.83 -13.88
N GLY A 70 0.40 11.99 -12.91
CA GLY A 70 0.10 10.58 -13.13
C GLY A 70 -1.08 10.36 -14.08
N ALA A 71 -2.14 11.17 -13.94
CA ALA A 71 -3.30 11.13 -14.81
C ALA A 71 -2.94 11.51 -16.25
N ASP A 72 -2.20 12.60 -16.47
CA ASP A 72 -1.72 13.03 -17.79
C ASP A 72 -0.87 11.94 -18.46
N ARG A 73 0.02 11.32 -17.68
CA ARG A 73 0.91 10.23 -18.13
C ARG A 73 0.24 8.86 -18.22
N LYS A 74 -1.03 8.73 -17.81
CA LYS A 74 -1.80 7.46 -17.80
C LYS A 74 -1.12 6.34 -17.00
N ILE A 75 -0.58 6.70 -15.83
CA ILE A 75 0.02 5.75 -14.89
C ILE A 75 -0.79 5.68 -13.59
N GLY A 76 -0.45 4.68 -12.77
CA GLY A 76 -1.02 4.49 -11.45
C GLY A 76 -0.62 5.58 -10.45
N MET A 77 -1.44 5.79 -9.42
CA MET A 77 -1.18 6.80 -8.38
C MET A 77 0.07 6.44 -7.58
N GLY A 78 0.28 5.15 -7.26
CA GLY A 78 1.46 4.70 -6.53
C GLY A 78 2.76 5.01 -7.28
N GLN A 79 2.80 4.68 -8.58
CA GLN A 79 3.93 5.01 -9.44
C GLN A 79 4.14 6.52 -9.56
N ALA A 80 3.07 7.28 -9.82
CA ALA A 80 3.16 8.72 -10.01
C ALA A 80 3.73 9.43 -8.78
N VAL A 81 3.24 9.09 -7.59
CA VAL A 81 3.74 9.66 -6.33
C VAL A 81 5.19 9.26 -6.08
N GLY A 82 5.54 7.98 -6.23
CA GLY A 82 6.91 7.52 -6.02
C GLY A 82 7.93 8.20 -6.95
N GLU A 83 7.61 8.32 -8.24
CA GLU A 83 8.45 9.03 -9.20
C GLU A 83 8.53 10.54 -8.91
N HIS A 84 7.41 11.15 -8.50
CA HIS A 84 7.39 12.56 -8.12
C HIS A 84 8.33 12.81 -6.93
N LEU A 85 8.24 12.02 -5.86
CA LEU A 85 9.12 12.12 -4.70
C LEU A 85 10.60 12.01 -5.07
N LEU A 86 10.95 11.03 -5.92
CA LEU A 86 12.32 10.88 -6.42
C LEU A 86 12.78 12.09 -7.26
N SER A 87 11.93 12.59 -8.15
CA SER A 87 12.25 13.72 -9.03
C SER A 87 12.50 15.03 -8.26
N ARG A 88 11.87 15.17 -7.09
CA ARG A 88 11.99 16.33 -6.20
C ARG A 88 13.18 16.24 -5.24
N ASP A 89 13.87 15.10 -5.20
CA ASP A 89 15.04 14.84 -4.36
C ASP A 89 14.83 15.20 -2.88
N PHE A 90 13.71 14.77 -2.30
CA PHE A 90 13.41 14.99 -0.90
C PHE A 90 14.42 14.28 0.03
N PRO A 91 14.75 14.89 1.19
CA PRO A 91 15.91 14.50 2.01
C PRO A 91 15.81 13.11 2.64
N HIS A 92 14.63 12.50 2.68
CA HIS A 92 14.38 11.21 3.30
C HIS A 92 13.68 10.22 2.35
N ASN A 93 13.88 10.38 1.05
CA ASN A 93 13.39 9.44 0.04
C ASN A 93 13.83 7.99 0.30
N ASP A 94 15.00 7.79 0.92
CA ASP A 94 15.52 6.48 1.35
C ASP A 94 14.64 5.77 2.40
N LYS A 95 13.74 6.51 3.07
CA LYS A 95 12.80 5.99 4.08
C LYS A 95 11.36 5.88 3.59
N SER A 96 11.06 6.37 2.39
CA SER A 96 9.74 6.32 1.77
C SER A 96 9.57 5.02 0.99
N LEU A 97 8.46 4.31 1.24
CA LEU A 97 8.11 3.11 0.47
C LEU A 97 7.84 3.45 -0.99
N LEU A 98 7.16 4.57 -1.27
CA LEU A 98 6.82 4.97 -2.64
C LEU A 98 8.07 5.35 -3.43
N ALA A 99 8.95 6.17 -2.85
CA ALA A 99 10.19 6.57 -3.50
C ALA A 99 11.11 5.36 -3.73
N MET A 100 11.29 4.50 -2.72
CA MET A 100 12.12 3.31 -2.86
C MET A 100 11.52 2.27 -3.81
N ALA A 101 10.19 2.09 -3.83
CA ALA A 101 9.56 1.21 -4.79
C ALA A 101 9.73 1.71 -6.23
N ALA A 102 9.54 3.01 -6.47
CA ALA A 102 9.80 3.62 -7.78
C ALA A 102 11.27 3.45 -8.21
N LYS A 103 12.22 3.61 -7.27
CA LYS A 103 13.65 3.42 -7.52
C LYS A 103 14.01 1.97 -7.88
N LEU A 104 13.36 1.00 -7.24
CA LEU A 104 13.58 -0.44 -7.44
C LEU A 104 12.74 -1.02 -8.59
N GLY A 105 11.82 -0.26 -9.17
CA GLY A 105 10.88 -0.74 -10.19
C GLY A 105 9.82 -1.70 -9.64
N ILE A 106 9.50 -1.60 -8.34
CA ILE A 106 8.48 -2.41 -7.68
C ILE A 106 7.10 -1.77 -7.87
N PRO A 107 6.09 -2.49 -8.38
CA PRO A 107 4.74 -1.96 -8.56
C PRO A 107 4.11 -1.56 -7.21
N VAL A 108 3.59 -0.34 -7.16
CA VAL A 108 2.79 0.17 -6.04
C VAL A 108 1.43 0.62 -6.55
N THR A 109 0.38 0.19 -5.85
CA THR A 109 -1.01 0.51 -6.18
C THR A 109 -1.71 1.18 -5.00
N VAL A 110 -2.47 2.25 -5.29
CA VAL A 110 -3.17 3.05 -4.29
C VAL A 110 -4.66 3.00 -4.56
N HIS A 111 -5.40 2.42 -3.62
CA HIS A 111 -6.85 2.29 -3.70
C HIS A 111 -7.50 3.34 -2.82
N VAL A 112 -8.07 4.36 -3.47
CA VAL A 112 -8.58 5.55 -2.78
C VAL A 112 -10.03 5.35 -2.36
N ALA A 113 -10.32 5.67 -1.10
CA ALA A 113 -11.68 5.90 -0.64
C ALA A 113 -11.94 7.42 -0.68
N ILE A 114 -12.69 7.88 -1.68
CA ILE A 114 -12.88 9.32 -1.91
C ILE A 114 -13.56 9.95 -0.68
N GLY A 115 -12.98 11.05 -0.19
CA GLY A 115 -13.46 11.78 0.99
C GLY A 115 -12.89 11.30 2.33
N THR A 116 -12.06 10.25 2.37
CA THR A 116 -11.44 9.81 3.65
C THR A 116 -10.15 10.56 3.98
N ASP A 117 -9.41 10.96 2.94
CA ASP A 117 -8.06 11.48 3.07
C ASP A 117 -8.00 13.01 2.94
N ILE A 118 -7.08 13.66 3.66
CA ILE A 118 -6.99 15.13 3.75
C ILE A 118 -6.75 15.80 2.39
N ILE A 119 -6.09 15.10 1.47
CA ILE A 119 -5.81 15.63 0.13
C ILE A 119 -7.08 15.83 -0.71
N HIS A 120 -8.20 15.17 -0.35
CA HIS A 120 -9.47 15.29 -1.06
C HIS A 120 -10.22 16.59 -0.77
N ILE A 121 -9.96 17.23 0.39
CA ILE A 121 -10.57 18.51 0.75
C ILE A 121 -9.68 19.70 0.37
N HIS A 122 -8.50 19.43 -0.21
CA HIS A 122 -7.60 20.47 -0.69
C HIS A 122 -8.14 21.09 -1.99
N PRO A 123 -8.04 22.42 -2.21
CA PRO A 123 -8.56 23.07 -3.42
C PRO A 123 -7.98 22.57 -4.75
N SER A 124 -6.79 21.96 -4.73
CA SER A 124 -6.16 21.35 -5.91
C SER A 124 -6.63 19.92 -6.21
N ALA A 125 -7.50 19.33 -5.38
CA ALA A 125 -7.98 17.97 -5.58
C ALA A 125 -8.82 17.88 -6.86
N SER A 126 -8.45 16.93 -7.73
CA SER A 126 -9.18 16.64 -8.96
C SER A 126 -9.79 15.24 -8.88
N GLY A 127 -11.11 15.18 -8.78
CA GLY A 127 -11.83 13.90 -8.73
C GLY A 127 -11.62 13.04 -9.98
N VAL A 128 -11.38 13.68 -11.13
CA VAL A 128 -11.04 13.00 -12.39
C VAL A 128 -9.68 12.32 -12.26
N ASP A 129 -8.65 13.05 -11.82
CA ASP A 129 -7.28 12.53 -11.74
C ASP A 129 -7.16 11.44 -10.68
N ILE A 130 -7.80 11.65 -9.51
CA ILE A 130 -7.87 10.66 -8.43
C ILE A 130 -8.55 9.38 -8.93
N GLY A 131 -9.73 9.50 -9.54
CA GLY A 131 -10.48 8.35 -10.03
C GLY A 131 -9.73 7.61 -11.14
N GLN A 132 -9.11 8.34 -12.06
CA GLN A 132 -8.34 7.78 -13.16
C GLN A 132 -7.13 6.99 -12.65
N THR A 133 -6.27 7.62 -11.86
CA THR A 133 -5.02 7.00 -11.37
C THR A 133 -5.29 5.84 -10.41
N SER A 134 -6.29 5.93 -9.54
CA SER A 134 -6.68 4.81 -8.66
C SER A 134 -7.28 3.63 -9.44
N HIS A 135 -8.02 3.90 -10.52
CA HIS A 135 -8.50 2.84 -11.40
C HIS A 135 -7.38 2.21 -12.24
N TYR A 136 -6.37 2.99 -12.65
CA TYR A 136 -5.13 2.43 -13.23
C TYR A 136 -4.46 1.46 -12.25
N ASP A 137 -4.31 1.87 -11.00
CA ASP A 137 -3.75 1.04 -9.93
C ASP A 137 -4.57 -0.24 -9.70
N PHE A 138 -5.90 -0.19 -9.77
CA PHE A 138 -6.71 -1.41 -9.70
C PHE A 138 -6.40 -2.41 -10.82
N ARG A 139 -6.17 -1.95 -12.06
CA ARG A 139 -5.80 -2.82 -13.18
C ARG A 139 -4.38 -3.37 -13.05
N LEU A 140 -3.44 -2.56 -12.56
CA LEU A 140 -2.10 -3.01 -12.23
C LEU A 140 -2.15 -4.08 -11.13
N PHE A 141 -2.92 -3.84 -10.06
CA PHE A 141 -3.10 -4.81 -8.99
C PHE A 141 -3.75 -6.11 -9.45
N CYS A 142 -4.70 -6.07 -10.39
CA CYS A 142 -5.20 -7.28 -11.05
C CYS A 142 -4.08 -8.06 -11.74
N SER A 143 -3.11 -7.37 -12.35
CA SER A 143 -1.98 -8.02 -13.02
C SER A 143 -1.05 -8.71 -12.01
N GLU A 144 -0.78 -8.07 -10.87
CA GLU A 144 -0.04 -8.68 -9.76
C GLU A 144 -0.77 -9.90 -9.19
N VAL A 145 -2.08 -9.80 -8.97
CA VAL A 145 -2.89 -10.93 -8.46
C VAL A 145 -2.96 -12.07 -9.47
N ALA A 146 -2.89 -11.81 -10.77
CA ALA A 146 -2.83 -12.86 -11.79
C ALA A 146 -1.55 -13.70 -11.72
N ALA A 147 -0.47 -13.16 -11.14
CA ALA A 147 0.81 -13.83 -10.92
C ALA A 147 0.94 -14.45 -9.50
N LEU A 148 -0.13 -14.44 -8.70
CA LEU A 148 -0.08 -14.83 -7.28
C LEU A 148 0.00 -16.36 -7.06
N GLN A 149 -0.15 -17.18 -8.10
CA GLN A 149 -0.02 -18.63 -7.99
C GLN A 149 1.31 -19.01 -7.33
N GLU A 150 1.26 -19.85 -6.29
CA GLU A 150 2.39 -20.26 -5.45
C GLU A 150 3.08 -19.10 -4.69
N GLY A 151 2.50 -17.90 -4.75
CA GLY A 151 2.95 -16.70 -4.04
C GLY A 151 2.22 -16.48 -2.71
N ALA A 152 2.38 -15.27 -2.17
CA ALA A 152 1.77 -14.87 -0.91
C ALA A 152 1.15 -13.46 -0.97
N TYR A 153 -0.03 -13.31 -0.37
CA TYR A 153 -0.68 -12.01 -0.14
C TYR A 153 -0.78 -11.72 1.36
N LEU A 154 -0.18 -10.62 1.79
CA LEU A 154 -0.16 -10.19 3.19
C LEU A 154 -1.05 -8.95 3.35
N ASN A 155 -2.17 -9.09 4.08
CA ASN A 155 -3.00 -7.97 4.48
C ASN A 155 -2.56 -7.44 5.84
N VAL A 156 -1.99 -6.24 5.89
CA VAL A 156 -1.47 -5.65 7.13
C VAL A 156 -2.28 -4.40 7.50
N GLY A 157 -3.10 -4.50 8.55
CA GLY A 157 -3.82 -3.36 9.14
C GLY A 157 -5.01 -2.80 8.34
N SER A 158 -5.34 -3.34 7.16
CA SER A 158 -6.52 -2.91 6.40
C SER A 158 -7.73 -3.76 6.73
N ALA A 159 -8.67 -3.19 7.49
CA ALA A 159 -9.88 -3.90 7.91
C ALA A 159 -10.94 -4.04 6.81
N VAL A 160 -10.95 -3.11 5.83
CA VAL A 160 -12.02 -3.03 4.82
C VAL A 160 -11.54 -2.86 3.40
N LEU A 161 -10.80 -1.80 3.12
CA LEU A 161 -10.56 -1.38 1.73
C LEU A 161 -9.76 -2.40 0.93
N LEU A 162 -8.57 -2.79 1.41
CA LEU A 162 -7.71 -3.75 0.71
C LEU A 162 -8.31 -5.16 0.66
N PRO A 163 -8.95 -5.69 1.73
CA PRO A 163 -9.68 -6.96 1.64
C PRO A 163 -10.75 -7.00 0.54
N GLU A 164 -11.51 -5.92 0.35
CA GLU A 164 -12.51 -5.85 -0.72
C GLU A 164 -11.86 -5.73 -2.10
N VAL A 165 -10.84 -4.86 -2.24
CA VAL A 165 -10.10 -4.71 -3.49
C VAL A 165 -9.46 -6.02 -3.93
N PHE A 166 -8.79 -6.73 -3.01
CA PHE A 166 -8.20 -8.04 -3.25
C PHE A 166 -9.22 -9.06 -3.74
N LEU A 167 -10.37 -9.15 -3.08
CA LEU A 167 -11.41 -10.08 -3.50
C LEU A 167 -11.95 -9.75 -4.90
N LYS A 168 -12.07 -8.46 -5.26
CA LYS A 168 -12.50 -8.07 -6.62
C LYS A 168 -11.43 -8.35 -7.66
N ALA A 169 -10.17 -8.04 -7.37
CA ALA A 169 -9.05 -8.38 -8.26
C ALA A 169 -8.98 -9.89 -8.51
N LEU A 170 -9.05 -10.71 -7.45
CA LEU A 170 -9.05 -12.17 -7.57
C LEU A 170 -10.23 -12.69 -8.40
N THR A 171 -11.41 -12.08 -8.25
CA THR A 171 -12.59 -12.42 -9.06
C THR A 171 -12.36 -12.09 -10.53
N VAL A 172 -11.81 -10.91 -10.84
CA VAL A 172 -11.50 -10.48 -12.21
C VAL A 172 -10.50 -11.43 -12.86
N VAL A 173 -9.37 -11.73 -12.21
CA VAL A 173 -8.33 -12.57 -12.82
C VAL A 173 -8.80 -14.00 -13.08
N ARG A 174 -9.57 -14.58 -12.16
CA ARG A 174 -10.16 -15.92 -12.34
C ARG A 174 -11.18 -15.93 -13.48
N ASN A 175 -12.01 -14.89 -13.59
CA ASN A 175 -12.97 -14.76 -14.69
C ASN A 175 -12.28 -14.58 -16.06
N LEU A 176 -11.08 -14.01 -16.08
CA LEU A 176 -10.26 -13.90 -17.29
C LEU A 176 -9.47 -15.19 -17.62
N GLY A 177 -9.61 -16.24 -16.81
CA GLY A 177 -8.99 -17.55 -17.05
C GLY A 177 -7.59 -17.72 -16.47
N HIS A 178 -7.09 -16.78 -15.66
CA HIS A 178 -5.83 -16.96 -14.96
C HIS A 178 -5.98 -18.00 -13.85
N ARG A 179 -5.01 -18.92 -13.76
CA ARG A 179 -4.95 -19.90 -12.69
C ARG A 179 -4.34 -19.26 -11.45
N VAL A 180 -5.20 -18.98 -10.47
CA VAL A 180 -4.83 -18.44 -9.16
C VAL A 180 -5.65 -19.18 -8.11
N ASP A 181 -5.25 -20.42 -7.83
CA ASP A 181 -5.98 -21.37 -6.99
C ASP A 181 -5.18 -21.91 -5.80
N ASP A 182 -3.85 -21.81 -5.83
CA ASP A 182 -2.97 -22.24 -4.74
C ASP A 182 -1.97 -21.13 -4.41
N PHE A 183 -2.20 -20.46 -3.29
CA PHE A 183 -1.35 -19.38 -2.78
C PHE A 183 -1.56 -19.21 -1.27
N THR A 184 -0.65 -18.50 -0.63
CA THR A 184 -0.75 -18.22 0.81
C THR A 184 -1.37 -16.85 1.05
N THR A 185 -2.27 -16.74 2.02
CA THR A 185 -2.70 -15.45 2.55
C THR A 185 -2.41 -15.33 4.03
N ALA A 186 -2.11 -14.12 4.50
CA ALA A 186 -2.03 -13.83 5.91
C ALA A 186 -2.67 -12.48 6.22
N ASN A 187 -3.47 -12.41 7.28
CA ASN A 187 -3.99 -11.17 7.84
C ASN A 187 -3.26 -10.84 9.14
N PHE A 188 -2.73 -9.62 9.26
CA PHE A 188 -2.10 -9.06 10.46
C PHE A 188 -2.92 -7.89 10.98
N ASP A 189 -3.46 -8.01 12.18
CA ASP A 189 -4.26 -6.97 12.81
C ASP A 189 -4.16 -7.07 14.34
N PHE A 190 -4.50 -6.00 15.07
CA PHE A 190 -4.52 -5.99 16.53
C PHE A 190 -5.69 -6.81 17.09
N MET A 191 -6.73 -7.02 16.27
CA MET A 191 -7.91 -7.77 16.65
C MET A 191 -8.50 -8.54 15.47
N LYS A 192 -9.35 -9.53 15.77
CA LYS A 192 -10.03 -10.31 14.74
C LYS A 192 -11.14 -9.49 14.08
N GLN A 193 -10.95 -9.12 12.81
CA GLN A 193 -11.96 -8.45 11.99
C GLN A 193 -12.75 -9.46 11.16
N TYR A 194 -14.08 -9.29 11.07
CA TYR A 194 -14.94 -10.18 10.28
C TYR A 194 -14.53 -10.21 8.80
N ARG A 195 -14.27 -9.04 8.22
CA ARG A 195 -14.08 -8.90 6.77
C ARG A 195 -12.71 -9.41 6.33
N THR A 196 -11.64 -9.14 7.09
CA THR A 196 -10.32 -9.70 6.77
C THR A 196 -10.32 -11.22 6.96
N PHE A 197 -10.93 -11.73 8.04
CA PHE A 197 -11.06 -13.17 8.26
C PHE A 197 -11.81 -13.84 7.10
N THR A 198 -12.86 -13.21 6.59
CA THR A 198 -13.67 -13.79 5.52
C THR A 198 -13.01 -13.62 4.14
N ASN A 199 -12.57 -12.41 3.79
CA ASN A 199 -12.16 -12.03 2.44
C ASN A 199 -10.66 -12.14 2.18
N VAL A 200 -9.84 -12.36 3.21
CA VAL A 200 -8.40 -12.64 3.06
C VAL A 200 -8.09 -14.07 3.46
N VAL A 201 -8.55 -14.49 4.65
CA VAL A 201 -8.10 -15.76 5.26
C VAL A 201 -8.89 -16.97 4.73
N ASN A 202 -10.20 -16.85 4.52
CA ASN A 202 -11.04 -18.02 4.20
C ASN A 202 -11.37 -18.13 2.70
N ARG A 203 -12.08 -17.15 2.13
CA ARG A 203 -12.65 -17.27 0.78
C ARG A 203 -11.60 -17.38 -0.34
N PRO A 204 -10.50 -16.60 -0.34
CA PRO A 204 -9.54 -16.62 -1.45
C PRO A 204 -8.89 -17.99 -1.67
N VAL A 205 -8.62 -18.70 -0.58
CA VAL A 205 -7.91 -19.99 -0.51
C VAL A 205 -8.85 -21.18 -0.31
N ALA A 206 -10.16 -21.00 -0.50
CA ALA A 206 -11.15 -22.07 -0.29
C ALA A 206 -11.02 -23.22 -1.31
N THR A 207 -10.42 -22.95 -2.47
CA THR A 207 -10.23 -23.90 -3.57
C THR A 207 -8.82 -24.50 -3.60
N GLY A 208 -7.93 -24.07 -2.70
CA GLY A 208 -6.50 -24.40 -2.65
C GLY A 208 -5.72 -23.32 -1.90
N GLY A 209 -4.50 -23.61 -1.45
CA GLY A 209 -3.71 -22.68 -0.64
C GLY A 209 -3.99 -22.71 0.87
N ARG A 210 -3.43 -21.72 1.57
CA ARG A 210 -3.50 -21.62 3.04
C ARG A 210 -3.70 -20.18 3.50
N GLY A 211 -4.62 -19.99 4.43
CA GLY A 211 -4.90 -18.68 5.03
C GLY A 211 -4.54 -18.64 6.51
N PHE A 212 -3.83 -17.60 6.92
CA PHE A 212 -3.40 -17.38 8.30
C PHE A 212 -4.01 -16.09 8.85
N ASN A 213 -4.43 -16.12 10.12
CA ASN A 213 -4.89 -14.93 10.83
C ASN A 213 -4.03 -14.70 12.06
N ILE A 214 -3.19 -13.68 12.02
CA ILE A 214 -2.19 -13.38 13.04
C ILE A 214 -2.64 -12.11 13.77
N ILE A 215 -2.81 -12.25 15.09
CA ILE A 215 -3.28 -11.17 15.96
C ILE A 215 -2.13 -10.70 16.83
N GLY A 216 -1.77 -9.44 16.70
CA GLY A 216 -0.66 -8.84 17.45
C GLY A 216 -0.25 -7.48 16.89
N HIS A 217 0.52 -6.75 17.69
CA HIS A 217 1.08 -5.46 17.34
C HIS A 217 2.00 -5.56 16.10
N HIS A 218 1.85 -4.65 15.14
CA HIS A 218 2.57 -4.72 13.87
C HIS A 218 4.05 -4.47 14.07
N GLU A 219 4.41 -3.57 14.99
CA GLU A 219 5.77 -3.28 15.43
C GLU A 219 6.50 -4.51 16.00
N LEU A 220 5.78 -5.57 16.36
CA LEU A 220 6.35 -6.85 16.76
C LEU A 220 6.25 -7.89 15.64
N MET A 221 5.05 -8.08 15.09
CA MET A 221 4.77 -9.18 14.18
C MET A 221 5.47 -9.05 12.82
N ILE A 222 5.60 -7.83 12.29
CA ILE A 222 6.20 -7.62 10.97
C ILE A 222 7.73 -7.79 11.01
N PRO A 223 8.47 -7.21 11.98
CA PRO A 223 9.89 -7.50 12.12
C PRO A 223 10.19 -8.98 12.38
N LEU A 224 9.37 -9.66 13.19
CA LEU A 224 9.52 -11.10 13.42
C LEU A 224 9.31 -11.91 12.14
N LEU A 225 8.26 -11.60 11.37
CA LEU A 225 8.04 -12.22 10.07
C LEU A 225 9.24 -11.99 9.14
N ALA A 226 9.73 -10.76 9.04
CA ALA A 226 10.86 -10.42 8.21
C ALA A 226 12.10 -11.22 8.61
N ALA A 227 12.45 -11.25 9.90
CA ALA A 227 13.57 -12.04 10.42
C ALA A 227 13.42 -13.53 10.10
N SER A 228 12.25 -14.12 10.33
CA SER A 228 12.00 -15.54 10.03
C SER A 228 12.10 -15.86 8.54
N LEU A 229 11.65 -14.97 7.65
CA LEU A 229 11.81 -15.14 6.21
C LEU A 229 13.29 -15.09 5.80
N LEU A 230 14.06 -14.16 6.37
CA LEU A 230 15.48 -14.03 6.08
C LEU A 230 16.27 -15.25 6.57
N ASP A 231 15.97 -15.74 7.78
CA ASP A 231 16.59 -16.93 8.34
C ASP A 231 16.32 -18.16 7.44
N GLU A 232 15.07 -18.42 7.08
CA GLU A 232 14.68 -19.54 6.21
C GLU A 232 15.33 -19.45 4.81
N LEU A 233 15.40 -18.26 4.22
CA LEU A 233 16.04 -18.08 2.90
C LEU A 233 17.56 -18.23 2.98
N SER A 234 18.17 -17.93 4.12
CA SER A 234 19.62 -18.11 4.33
C SER A 234 20.02 -19.58 4.51
N GLU A 235 19.17 -20.41 5.12
CA GLU A 235 19.41 -21.85 5.27
C GLU A 235 19.25 -22.63 3.95
N ASN A 236 18.52 -22.06 2.99
CA ASN A 236 18.24 -22.66 1.68
C ASN A 236 19.20 -22.20 0.55
N CYS A 237 20.20 -21.37 0.84
CA CYS A 237 21.25 -20.92 -0.10
C CYS A 237 22.60 -21.59 0.18
#